data_AF-A0A3M2WP71-F1
#
_entry.id   AF-A0A3M2WP71-F1
#
_cell.length_a   1.000
_cell.length_b   1.000
_cell.length_c   1.000
_cell.angle_alpha   90.00
_cell.angle_beta   90.00
_cell.angle_gamma   90.00
#
_symmetry.space_group_name_H-M   'P 1'
#
loop_
_entity.id
_entity.type
_entity.pdbx_description
1 polymer ?
#
loop_
_entity_poly.entity_id
_entity_poly.type
_entity_poly.pdbx_seq_one_letter_code
_entity_poly.pdbx_strand_id
1 'polypeptide(L)'
;MAAPDFRLIASANSNKGGHFDDIGAIGKTITPEIVIALCGPMGTPLHDVAKTFQELLLGTDYNYEKVNIIRLSDEIRKQKSLTGEKSILKLIEAGNKLREEHGNEILARFAIRRIT
;
A
#
# COMPACT_ATOMS: atom_id res chain seq x y z
N MET A 1 -27.31 11.31 -5.82
CA MET A 1 -26.39 11.60 -6.94
C MET A 1 -25.98 10.28 -7.55
N ALA A 2 -26.24 10.10 -8.85
CA ALA A 2 -25.96 8.85 -9.57
C ALA A 2 -24.45 8.68 -9.79
N ALA A 3 -23.93 7.47 -9.52
CA ALA A 3 -22.56 7.10 -9.88
C ALA A 3 -22.40 7.03 -11.41
N PRO A 4 -21.24 7.41 -11.97
CA PRO A 4 -21.03 7.36 -13.42
C PRO A 4 -20.98 5.91 -13.93
N ASP A 5 -21.68 5.66 -15.04
CA ASP A 5 -21.70 4.39 -15.77
C ASP A 5 -20.28 4.04 -16.28
N PHE A 6 -19.60 3.13 -15.59
CA PHE A 6 -18.30 2.60 -16.02
C PHE A 6 -18.53 1.49 -17.05
N ARG A 7 -18.44 1.81 -18.34
CA ARG A 7 -18.54 0.82 -19.42
C ARG A 7 -17.21 0.10 -19.63
N LEU A 8 -17.23 -1.23 -19.43
CA LEU A 8 -16.11 -2.12 -19.70
C LEU A 8 -16.04 -2.48 -21.19
N ILE A 9 -14.85 -2.38 -21.78
CA ILE A 9 -14.54 -2.92 -23.12
C ILE A 9 -13.96 -4.31 -22.92
N ALA A 10 -14.55 -5.33 -23.55
CA ALA A 10 -14.06 -6.70 -23.50
C ALA A 10 -12.65 -6.80 -24.13
N SER A 11 -11.70 -7.36 -23.37
CA SER A 11 -10.36 -7.68 -23.88
C SER A 11 -10.48 -8.83 -24.88
N ALA A 12 -10.12 -8.57 -26.13
CA ALA A 12 -10.24 -9.50 -27.25
C ALA A 12 -9.13 -10.57 -27.24
N ASN A 13 -9.06 -11.38 -26.19
CA ASN A 13 -8.25 -12.60 -26.19
C ASN A 13 -9.10 -13.80 -25.79
N SER A 14 -9.88 -14.29 -26.76
CA SER A 14 -10.57 -15.57 -26.64
C SER A 14 -9.56 -16.71 -26.82
N ASN A 15 -9.39 -17.55 -25.80
CA ASN A 15 -9.00 -18.94 -26.05
C ASN A 15 -9.67 -19.89 -25.04
N LYS A 16 -10.75 -20.54 -25.54
CA LYS A 16 -11.29 -21.87 -25.22
C LYS A 16 -11.30 -22.36 -23.76
N GLY A 17 -12.52 -22.60 -23.27
CA GLY A 17 -12.85 -23.86 -22.58
C GLY A 17 -12.86 -23.81 -21.06
N GLY A 18 -13.81 -23.07 -20.49
CA GLY A 18 -14.15 -23.12 -19.08
C GLY A 18 -14.97 -21.89 -18.74
N HIS A 19 -16.20 -22.07 -18.26
CA HIS A 19 -16.97 -20.98 -17.67
C HIS A 19 -16.24 -20.57 -16.39
N PHE A 20 -15.21 -19.73 -16.53
CA PHE A 20 -14.59 -19.07 -15.40
C PHE A 20 -15.65 -18.06 -14.95
N ASP A 21 -16.12 -18.20 -13.71
CA ASP A 21 -17.00 -17.24 -13.06
C ASP A 21 -16.22 -15.94 -12.84
N ASP A 22 -15.88 -15.24 -13.93
CA ASP A 22 -15.10 -14.00 -13.92
C ASP A 22 -15.82 -12.97 -13.05
N ILE A 23 -17.14 -12.89 -13.16
CA ILE A 23 -18.00 -11.99 -12.37
C ILE A 23 -17.97 -12.37 -10.88
N GLY A 24 -18.03 -13.68 -10.57
CA GLY A 24 -17.99 -14.18 -9.21
C GLY A 24 -16.61 -14.08 -8.55
N ALA A 25 -15.53 -14.14 -9.33
CA ALA A 25 -14.17 -13.92 -8.87
C ALA A 25 -13.90 -12.43 -8.63
N ILE A 26 -14.31 -11.55 -9.56
CA ILE A 26 -14.14 -10.10 -9.48
C ILE A 26 -14.95 -9.52 -8.31
N GLY A 27 -16.19 -9.99 -8.12
CA GLY A 27 -17.03 -9.56 -6.99
C GLY A 27 -16.46 -9.92 -5.62
N LYS A 28 -15.63 -10.97 -5.54
CA LYS A 28 -14.95 -11.39 -4.30
C LYS A 28 -13.67 -10.61 -4.02
N THR A 29 -13.06 -9.98 -5.03
CA THR A 29 -11.81 -9.20 -4.88
C THR A 29 -12.04 -7.72 -4.62
N ILE A 30 -13.24 -7.20 -4.81
CA ILE A 30 -13.57 -5.81 -4.48
C ILE A 30 -13.73 -5.69 -2.96
N THR A 31 -12.70 -5.20 -2.28
CA THR A 31 -12.76 -4.85 -0.87
C THR A 31 -13.09 -3.36 -0.73
N PRO A 32 -13.78 -2.94 0.35
CA PRO A 32 -13.97 -1.53 0.68
C PRO A 32 -12.68 -0.85 1.19
N GLU A 33 -11.56 -1.58 1.22
CA GLU A 33 -10.27 -1.10 1.69
C GLU A 33 -9.50 -0.41 0.57
N ILE A 34 -8.92 0.75 0.87
CA ILE A 34 -8.07 1.49 -0.07
C ILE A 34 -6.65 1.53 0.46
N VAL A 35 -5.68 1.22 -0.40
CA VAL A 35 -4.25 1.33 -0.11
C VAL A 35 -3.67 2.48 -0.92
N ILE A 36 -3.20 3.52 -0.23
CA ILE A 36 -2.56 4.69 -0.85
C ILE A 36 -1.06 4.62 -0.62
N ALA A 37 -0.29 4.41 -1.69
CA ALA A 37 1.17 4.42 -1.63
C ALA A 37 1.70 5.84 -1.90
N LEU A 38 2.34 6.45 -0.90
CA LEU A 38 3.00 7.74 -1.04
C LEU A 38 4.48 7.53 -1.37
N CYS A 39 4.89 7.92 -2.57
CA CYS A 39 6.29 7.94 -3.00
C CYS A 39 6.74 9.37 -3.33
N GLY A 40 7.98 9.70 -3.04
CA GLY A 40 8.52 11.03 -3.28
C GLY A 40 10.05 11.07 -3.14
N PRO A 41 10.69 12.11 -3.69
CA PRO A 41 12.13 12.31 -3.55
C PRO A 41 12.54 12.51 -2.08
N MET A 42 13.83 12.30 -1.82
CA MET A 42 14.40 12.54 -0.50
C MET A 42 14.21 14.01 -0.11
N GLY A 43 13.61 14.25 1.07
CA GLY A 43 13.29 15.59 1.56
C GLY A 43 11.82 16.01 1.37
N THR A 44 11.00 15.25 0.64
CA THR A 44 9.55 15.52 0.58
C THR A 44 8.89 15.27 1.94
N PRO A 45 7.99 16.16 2.42
CA PRO A 45 7.28 16.00 3.68
C PRO A 45 6.14 14.97 3.56
N LEU A 46 6.46 13.74 3.13
CA LEU A 46 5.48 12.65 2.97
C LEU A 46 4.73 12.33 4.27
N HIS A 47 5.35 12.62 5.42
CA HIS A 47 4.75 12.43 6.73
C HIS A 47 3.58 13.38 6.99
N ASP A 48 3.64 14.61 6.49
CA ASP A 48 2.55 15.59 6.61
C ASP A 48 1.45 15.27 5.62
N VAL A 49 1.81 14.95 4.37
CA VAL A 49 0.85 14.51 3.35
C VAL A 49 0.05 13.30 3.84
N ALA A 50 0.70 12.31 4.46
CA ALA A 50 0.03 11.14 5.02
C ALA A 50 -0.99 11.49 6.13
N LYS A 51 -0.67 12.49 6.97
CA LYS A 51 -1.59 12.97 8.01
C LYS A 51 -2.79 13.70 7.41
N THR A 52 -2.56 14.56 6.41
CA THR A 52 -3.64 15.25 5.71
C THR A 52 -4.60 14.26 5.05
N PHE A 53 -4.08 13.21 4.41
CA PHE A 53 -4.92 12.12 3.89
C PHE A 53 -5.68 11.38 4.99
N GLN A 54 -5.03 11.11 6.12
CA GLN A 54 -5.69 10.45 7.25
C GLN A 54 -6.85 11.27 7.79
N GLU A 55 -6.66 12.58 8.00
CA GLU A 55 -7.72 13.49 8.47
C GLU A 55 -8.88 13.58 7.47
N LEU A 56 -8.57 13.68 6.18
CA LEU A 56 -9.58 13.75 5.12
C LEU A 56 -10.39 12.44 5.00
N LEU A 57 -9.71 11.28 5.09
CA LEU A 57 -10.37 9.97 4.99
C LEU A 57 -11.20 9.64 6.24
N LEU A 58 -10.74 10.05 7.43
CA LEU A 58 -11.50 9.94 8.68
C LEU A 58 -12.62 11.00 8.79
N GLY A 59 -12.51 12.09 8.03
CA GLY A 59 -13.47 13.18 8.02
C GLY A 59 -14.85 12.76 7.49
N THR A 60 -15.82 13.65 7.63
CA THR A 60 -17.22 13.39 7.29
C THR A 60 -17.47 13.11 5.80
N ASP A 61 -16.54 13.52 4.94
CA ASP A 61 -16.68 13.41 3.49
C ASP A 61 -16.53 11.96 3.00
N TYR A 62 -15.61 11.21 3.59
CA TYR A 62 -15.31 9.82 3.20
C TYR A 62 -15.64 8.82 4.31
N ASN A 63 -15.62 9.25 5.58
CA ASN A 63 -16.09 8.52 6.74
C ASN A 63 -15.55 7.08 6.86
N TYR A 64 -14.24 6.90 6.59
CA TYR A 64 -13.57 5.65 6.87
C TYR A 64 -13.49 5.41 8.38
N GLU A 65 -13.84 4.21 8.84
CA GLU A 65 -13.78 3.86 10.26
C GLU A 65 -12.35 3.84 10.81
N LYS A 66 -11.39 3.44 9.95
CA LYS A 66 -9.99 3.25 10.34
C LYS A 66 -9.06 3.59 9.19
N VAL A 67 -8.06 4.41 9.49
CA VAL A 67 -6.99 4.78 8.55
C VAL A 67 -5.64 4.58 9.21
N ASN A 68 -4.84 3.66 8.68
CA ASN A 68 -3.53 3.32 9.22
C ASN A 68 -2.41 3.92 8.36
N ILE A 69 -1.49 4.65 8.99
CA ILE A 69 -0.26 5.12 8.33
C ILE A 69 0.82 4.05 8.51
N ILE A 70 1.25 3.42 7.42
CA ILE A 70 2.29 2.39 7.43
C ILE A 70 3.61 3.01 6.95
N ARG A 71 4.64 2.98 7.80
CA ARG A 71 5.99 3.48 7.48
C ARG A 71 6.99 2.34 7.45
N LEU A 72 7.58 2.09 6.29
CA LEU A 72 8.61 1.06 6.11
C LEU A 72 9.82 1.26 7.03
N SER A 73 10.18 2.52 7.32
CA SER A 73 11.28 2.86 8.22
C SER A 73 11.09 2.30 9.63
N ASP A 74 9.85 2.21 10.11
CA ASP A 74 9.57 1.67 11.45
C ASP A 74 9.74 0.14 11.49
N GLU A 75 9.43 -0.55 10.39
CA GLU A 75 9.67 -1.99 10.26
C GLU A 75 11.18 -2.31 10.15
N ILE A 76 11.93 -1.51 9.40
CA ILE A 76 13.40 -1.65 9.31
C ILE A 76 14.03 -1.47 10.70
N ARG A 77 13.55 -0.50 11.50
CA ARG A 77 14.03 -0.29 12.87
C ARG A 77 13.79 -1.50 13.78
N LYS A 78 12.62 -2.12 13.69
CA LYS A 78 12.29 -3.34 14.46
C LYS A 78 13.17 -4.52 14.08
N GLN A 79 13.39 -4.74 12.79
CA GLN A 79 14.13 -5.91 12.29
C GLN A 79 15.63 -5.85 12.58
N LYS A 80 16.24 -4.66 12.50
CA LYS A 80 17.69 -4.49 12.77
C LYS A 80 17.96 -3.97 14.20
N SER A 81 16.95 -3.95 15.08
CA SER A 81 17.04 -3.49 16.47
C SER A 81 17.72 -2.12 16.64
N LEU A 82 17.50 -1.20 15.68
CA LEU A 82 18.12 0.14 15.62
C LEU A 82 17.44 1.13 16.60
N THR A 83 17.20 0.67 17.82
CA THR A 83 16.44 1.38 18.85
C THR A 83 17.20 2.63 19.29
N GLY A 84 16.82 3.79 18.74
CA GLY A 84 17.42 5.10 19.07
C GLY A 84 18.20 5.76 17.93
N GLU A 85 18.45 5.07 16.81
CA GLU A 85 19.13 5.69 15.67
C GLU A 85 18.17 6.53 14.83
N LYS A 86 18.36 7.85 14.90
CA LYS A 86 17.64 8.85 14.07
C LYS A 86 18.28 9.08 12.70
N SER A 87 19.43 8.46 12.41
CA SER A 87 20.14 8.70 11.16
C SER A 87 19.41 8.08 9.98
N ILE A 88 18.94 8.93 9.06
CA ILE A 88 18.25 8.53 7.83
C ILE A 88 19.17 7.64 6.97
N LEU A 89 20.47 7.97 6.91
CA LEU A 89 21.46 7.20 6.15
C LEU A 89 21.56 5.75 6.64
N LYS A 90 21.59 5.53 7.96
CA LYS A 90 21.65 4.18 8.54
C LYS A 90 20.37 3.38 8.25
N LEU A 91 19.21 4.03 8.19
CA LEU A 91 17.96 3.38 7.79
C LEU A 91 17.97 2.98 6.32
N ILE A 92 18.53 3.83 5.45
CA ILE A 92 18.72 3.52 4.02
C ILE A 92 19.67 2.34 3.87
N GLU A 93 20.81 2.36 4.55
CA GLU A 93 21.79 1.27 4.54
C GLU A 93 21.20 -0.05 5.07
N ALA A 94 20.49 0.00 6.19
CA ALA A 94 19.80 -1.17 6.75
C ALA A 94 18.74 -1.72 5.80
N GLY A 95 17.97 -0.83 5.15
CA GLY A 95 16.98 -1.22 4.14
C GLY A 95 17.59 -1.78 2.85
N ASN A 96 18.77 -1.30 2.45
CA ASN A 96 19.54 -1.86 1.33
C ASN A 96 20.06 -3.26 1.68
N LYS A 97 20.67 -3.43 2.86
CA LYS A 97 21.15 -4.73 3.34
C LYS A 97 20.03 -5.78 3.42
N LEU A 98 18.84 -5.38 3.89
CA LEU A 98 17.69 -6.29 3.91
C LEU A 98 17.31 -6.77 2.50
N ARG A 99 17.38 -5.88 1.50
CA ARG A 99 17.11 -6.23 0.09
C ARG A 99 18.19 -7.12 -0.51
N GLU A 100 19.45 -6.92 -0.14
CA GLU A 100 20.55 -7.80 -0.55
C GLU A 100 20.42 -9.20 0.06
N GLU A 101 20.03 -9.30 1.34
CA GLU A 101 19.91 -10.56 2.07
C GLU A 101 18.67 -11.39 1.65
N HIS A 102 17.52 -10.74 1.39
CA HIS A 102 16.22 -11.42 1.25
C HIS A 102 15.52 -11.16 -0.09
N GLY A 103 16.11 -10.37 -0.99
CA GLY A 103 15.50 -9.94 -2.24
C GLY A 103 14.75 -8.61 -2.13
N ASN A 104 14.48 -8.02 -3.30
CA ASN A 104 13.88 -6.69 -3.41
C ASN A 104 12.43 -6.63 -2.88
N GLU A 105 11.74 -7.76 -2.81
CA GLU A 105 10.36 -7.86 -2.36
C GLU A 105 10.19 -7.77 -0.84
N ILE A 106 11.26 -7.88 -0.05
CA ILE A 106 11.16 -8.02 1.41
C ILE A 106 10.43 -6.84 2.08
N LEU A 107 10.69 -5.62 1.61
CA LEU A 107 10.06 -4.41 2.13
C LEU A 107 8.58 -4.35 1.76
N ALA A 108 8.22 -4.80 0.55
CA ALA A 108 6.82 -4.90 0.13
C ALA A 108 6.07 -5.94 0.99
N ARG A 109 6.69 -7.08 1.28
CA ARG A 109 6.12 -8.09 2.19
C ARG A 109 5.87 -7.54 3.60
N PHE A 110 6.77 -6.71 4.12
CA PHE A 110 6.56 -6.04 5.42
C PHE A 110 5.37 -5.07 5.39
N ALA A 111 5.21 -4.28 4.31
CA ALA A 111 4.05 -3.42 4.16
C ALA A 111 2.75 -4.21 4.09
N ILE A 112 2.68 -5.26 3.25
CA ILE A 112 1.48 -6.09 3.06
C ILE A 112 1.04 -6.73 4.38
N ARG A 113 1.98 -7.28 5.16
CA ARG A 113 1.70 -7.86 6.48
C ARG A 113 1.12 -6.85 7.48
N ARG A 114 1.21 -5.54 7.22
CA ARG A 114 0.68 -4.49 8.08
C ARG A 114 -0.68 -3.96 7.62
N ILE A 115 -1.05 -4.25 6.38
CA ILE A 115 -2.38 -3.91 5.82
C ILE A 115 -3.41 -4.90 6.35
N THR A 116 -3.09 -6.20 6.28
CA THR A 116 -3.91 -7.32 6.79
C THR A 116 -3.66 -7.59 8.27
#